data_AF-A0A5A8DBN8-F1
#
_entry.id   AF-A0A5A8DBN8-F1
#
_cell.length_a   1.000
_cell.length_b   1.000
_cell.length_c   1.000
_cell.angle_alpha   90.00
_cell.angle_beta   90.00
_cell.angle_gamma   90.00
#
_symmetry.space_group_name_H-M   'P 1'
#
loop_
_entity.id
_entity.type
_entity.pdbx_description
1 polymer ?
#
loop_
_entity_poly.entity_id
_entity_poly.type
_entity_poly.pdbx_seq_one_letter_code
_entity_poly.pdbx_strand_id
1 'polypeptide(L)'
;MADVGVRGRAASVPHPGQRLAGSSADDRGRFAFGSLRVLDDATLTVAGGVRSVLASELDVLHSAAVTVQGPETGQLRIEARDALRLGPGAAIRADGAGYGPDARHPSCSDGGARNGGLHGGGPAGQSCGDYEWPVLAGPGGSSGQHAGGAGGGSVTLVCNATESSVMELNGTVSVDGQSGRAYTSGSGSASGGGAGGSLLVVASRLSGTGTLSATAAPGRTATDPTTATAGPAAASPSTPTRPRAASPSRARCGLAPAAYGSWGAQAAAGTVYWCDGRASESEAALEGEANVHRCGVRRLELDNSDRVLTPYFTQLQLPAWRRLVEVDELHLGSGVQLAVPGPPVFDPVAMPLNRTAVVLGNVTGVGSGTSALHALAGTTVSLAGLRPGVRRVSENGEWVRQSQEQRVVSMTVEEHARLVLPQSLILRSVALTVRGDVFGGPVPVDARRVEL
;
A
#
# COMPACT_ATOMS: atom_id res chain seq x y z
N MET A 1 -11.27 -8.29 52.44
CA MET A 1 -11.63 -9.28 51.39
C MET A 1 -10.57 -9.17 50.32
N ALA A 2 -9.92 -10.29 50.03
CA ALA A 2 -8.56 -10.32 49.49
C ALA A 2 -8.48 -10.02 47.99
N ASP A 3 -7.56 -9.10 47.71
CA ASP A 3 -6.96 -8.72 46.45
C ASP A 3 -6.06 -9.88 45.95
N VAL A 4 -6.24 -10.31 44.71
CA VAL A 4 -5.34 -11.26 44.03
C VAL A 4 -4.92 -10.63 42.70
N GLY A 5 -3.97 -9.70 42.78
CA GLY A 5 -3.23 -9.19 41.63
C GLY A 5 -2.25 -10.23 41.12
N VAL A 6 -2.39 -10.62 39.85
CA VAL A 6 -1.37 -11.38 39.13
C VAL A 6 -0.19 -10.44 38.83
N ARG A 7 0.79 -10.44 39.74
CA ARG A 7 2.14 -9.94 39.45
C ARG A 7 2.80 -10.92 38.48
N GLY A 8 2.90 -10.54 37.21
CA GLY A 8 3.62 -11.31 36.19
C GLY A 8 5.12 -11.36 36.47
N ARG A 9 5.56 -12.27 37.35
CA ARG A 9 6.87 -12.92 37.27
C ARG A 9 6.67 -14.22 36.49
N ALA A 10 6.94 -14.20 35.18
CA ALA A 10 7.05 -15.44 34.41
C ALA A 10 8.40 -16.09 34.75
N ALA A 11 8.42 -16.88 35.82
CA ALA A 11 9.50 -17.78 36.14
C ALA A 11 8.91 -19.15 36.49
N SER A 12 8.64 -19.98 35.47
CA SER A 12 8.73 -21.44 35.53
C SER A 12 8.31 -22.08 34.21
N VAL A 13 9.30 -22.72 33.55
CA VAL A 13 9.21 -23.75 32.49
C VAL A 13 8.54 -23.34 31.15
N PRO A 14 9.28 -23.27 30.03
CA PRO A 14 8.71 -22.95 28.73
C PRO A 14 7.79 -24.09 28.27
N HIS A 15 6.52 -23.79 28.02
CA HIS A 15 5.67 -24.61 27.18
C HIS A 15 5.58 -23.91 25.81
N PRO A 16 5.76 -24.63 24.68
CA PRO A 16 5.61 -24.06 23.36
C PRO A 16 4.15 -23.61 23.15
N GLY A 17 3.97 -22.33 22.83
CA GLY A 17 2.68 -21.72 22.51
C GLY A 17 2.01 -21.04 23.71
N GLN A 18 2.30 -19.75 23.92
CA GLN A 18 1.45 -18.89 24.74
C GLN A 18 0.42 -18.21 23.84
N ARG A 19 -0.86 -18.45 24.14
CA ARG A 19 -1.98 -17.79 23.48
C ARG A 19 -2.41 -16.59 24.32
N LEU A 20 -2.48 -15.40 23.72
CA LEU A 20 -3.25 -14.32 24.33
C LEU A 20 -4.73 -14.66 24.17
N ALA A 21 -5.26 -15.42 25.12
CA ALA A 21 -6.68 -15.59 25.35
C ALA A 21 -7.05 -14.75 26.58
N GLY A 22 -8.11 -13.95 26.44
CA GLY A 22 -8.46 -12.86 27.35
C GLY A 22 -8.28 -13.18 28.84
N SER A 23 -7.32 -12.52 29.49
CA SER A 23 -7.14 -12.53 30.94
C SER A 23 -6.41 -11.25 31.41
N SER A 24 -7.16 -10.16 31.34
CA SER A 24 -7.13 -8.88 32.10
C SER A 24 -7.67 -7.80 31.15
N ALA A 25 -8.96 -7.95 30.87
CA ALA A 25 -9.69 -7.13 29.92
C ALA A 25 -10.13 -5.83 30.58
N ASP A 26 -9.26 -4.84 30.58
CA ASP A 26 -9.73 -3.45 30.50
C ASP A 26 -10.04 -3.18 29.01
N ASP A 27 -11.28 -3.49 28.64
CA ASP A 27 -12.01 -3.13 27.43
C ASP A 27 -11.45 -3.51 26.03
N ARG A 28 -12.13 -4.47 25.39
CA ARG A 28 -12.24 -4.66 23.91
C ARG A 28 -10.97 -5.06 23.15
N GLY A 29 -10.17 -5.98 23.68
CA GLY A 29 -9.08 -6.63 22.92
C GLY A 29 -7.74 -5.89 22.97
N ARG A 30 -7.48 -5.14 24.03
CA ARG A 30 -6.21 -4.44 24.28
C ARG A 30 -5.39 -5.18 25.34
N PHE A 31 -4.12 -5.43 25.06
CA PHE A 31 -3.18 -6.08 25.98
C PHE A 31 -1.97 -5.18 26.17
N ALA A 32 -1.63 -4.86 27.41
CA ALA A 32 -0.53 -3.96 27.74
C ALA A 32 0.47 -4.62 28.69
N PHE A 33 1.76 -4.39 28.43
CA PHE A 33 2.88 -4.96 29.15
C PHE A 33 3.87 -3.87 29.56
N GLY A 34 4.60 -4.08 30.66
CA GLY A 34 5.79 -3.26 30.94
C GLY A 34 6.87 -3.52 29.89
N SER A 35 7.20 -4.79 29.67
CA SER A 35 8.08 -5.29 28.63
C SER A 35 7.51 -6.59 28.10
N LEU A 36 7.57 -6.81 26.78
CA LEU A 36 7.17 -8.04 26.12
C LEU A 36 8.33 -8.57 25.29
N ARG A 37 8.76 -9.81 25.58
CA ARG A 37 9.82 -10.49 24.84
C ARG A 37 9.34 -11.84 24.34
N VAL A 38 9.45 -12.07 23.04
CA VAL A 38 9.20 -13.36 22.39
C VAL A 38 10.54 -13.82 21.80
N LEU A 39 11.07 -14.93 22.29
CA LEU A 39 12.45 -15.33 22.07
C LEU A 39 12.54 -16.74 21.50
N ASP A 40 13.71 -17.06 20.95
CA ASP A 40 14.08 -18.39 20.49
C ASP A 40 13.12 -18.93 19.42
N ASP A 41 12.37 -19.98 19.70
CA ASP A 41 11.37 -20.58 18.80
C ASP A 41 9.93 -20.31 19.28
N ALA A 42 9.75 -19.41 20.24
CA ALA A 42 8.44 -19.12 20.82
C ALA A 42 7.50 -18.48 19.78
N THR A 43 6.25 -18.95 19.78
CA THR A 43 5.18 -18.34 19.00
C THR A 43 4.16 -17.69 19.93
N LEU A 44 3.94 -16.39 19.73
CA LEU A 44 2.85 -15.62 20.32
C LEU A 44 1.68 -15.59 19.34
N THR A 45 0.58 -16.23 19.70
CA THR A 45 -0.62 -16.24 18.87
C THR A 45 -1.61 -15.16 19.32
N VAL A 46 -1.89 -14.23 18.41
CA VAL A 46 -2.90 -13.17 18.54
C VAL A 46 -4.21 -13.71 17.99
N ALA A 47 -5.13 -14.02 18.91
CA ALA A 47 -6.45 -14.54 18.57
C ALA A 47 -7.37 -13.43 18.04
N GLY A 48 -8.51 -13.83 17.48
CA GLY A 48 -9.47 -12.89 16.95
C GLY A 48 -10.06 -11.94 17.99
N GLY A 49 -10.35 -10.71 17.55
CA GLY A 49 -10.84 -9.63 18.42
C GLY A 49 -9.77 -8.89 19.23
N VAL A 50 -8.50 -9.28 19.15
CA VAL A 50 -7.38 -8.50 19.69
C VAL A 50 -7.07 -7.33 18.75
N ARG A 51 -7.21 -6.11 19.26
CA ARG A 51 -7.00 -4.86 18.51
C ARG A 51 -5.64 -4.25 18.75
N SER A 52 -5.05 -4.48 19.92
CA SER A 52 -3.74 -3.89 20.22
C SER A 52 -2.92 -4.66 21.24
N VAL A 53 -1.62 -4.74 20.98
CA VAL A 53 -0.57 -5.24 21.87
C VAL A 53 0.38 -4.09 22.17
N LEU A 54 0.52 -3.73 23.43
CA LEU A 54 1.29 -2.56 23.88
C LEU A 54 2.41 -2.97 24.83
N ALA A 55 3.58 -2.37 24.70
CA ALA A 55 4.65 -2.49 25.68
C ALA A 55 5.47 -1.21 25.81
N SER A 56 6.26 -1.06 26.88
CA SER A 56 7.32 -0.02 26.86
C SER A 56 8.46 -0.45 25.94
N GLU A 57 8.86 -1.72 26.04
CA GLU A 57 9.79 -2.39 25.13
C GLU A 57 9.16 -3.68 24.59
N LEU A 58 9.23 -3.88 23.28
CA LEU A 58 8.76 -5.07 22.59
C LEU A 58 9.89 -5.67 21.75
N ASP A 59 10.36 -6.86 22.12
CA ASP A 59 11.40 -7.58 21.39
C ASP A 59 10.85 -8.92 20.87
N VAL A 60 10.99 -9.17 19.57
CA VAL A 60 10.75 -10.48 18.94
C VAL A 60 12.06 -10.89 18.29
N LEU A 61 12.76 -11.88 18.85
CA LEU A 61 14.16 -12.17 18.51
C LEU A 61 14.37 -13.65 18.14
N HIS A 62 15.53 -13.94 17.55
CA HIS A 62 15.89 -15.27 17.04
C HIS A 62 14.86 -15.78 16.02
N SER A 63 14.32 -16.98 16.17
CA SER A 63 13.33 -17.57 15.27
C SER A 63 11.88 -17.36 15.75
N ALA A 64 11.68 -16.46 16.72
CA ALA A 64 10.39 -16.24 17.34
C ALA A 64 9.37 -15.63 16.37
N ALA A 65 8.09 -15.90 16.62
CA ALA A 65 7.02 -15.42 15.77
C ALA A 65 5.85 -14.82 16.56
N VAL A 66 5.27 -13.75 16.03
CA VAL A 66 3.93 -13.29 16.37
C VAL A 66 3.00 -13.66 15.22
N THR A 67 1.95 -14.42 15.48
CA THR A 67 1.02 -14.90 14.44
C THR A 67 -0.40 -14.42 14.73
N VAL A 68 -1.02 -13.80 13.74
CA VAL A 68 -2.41 -13.33 13.80
C VAL A 68 -3.32 -14.42 13.25
N GLN A 69 -4.31 -14.85 14.03
CA GLN A 69 -5.32 -15.80 13.59
C GLN A 69 -6.46 -15.06 12.90
N GLY A 70 -6.68 -15.33 11.61
CA GLY A 70 -7.84 -14.83 10.89
C GLY A 70 -9.05 -15.77 10.87
N PRO A 71 -10.16 -15.33 10.25
CA PRO A 71 -10.32 -14.04 9.59
C PRO A 71 -10.52 -12.88 10.58
N GLU A 72 -9.75 -11.82 10.40
CA GLU A 72 -9.76 -10.57 11.17
C GLU A 72 -9.88 -9.39 10.21
N THR A 73 -11.02 -8.70 10.28
CA THR A 73 -11.28 -7.51 9.45
C THR A 73 -10.80 -6.22 10.12
N GLY A 74 -10.46 -6.28 11.40
CA GLY A 74 -9.91 -5.18 12.17
C GLY A 74 -8.40 -5.08 12.03
N GLN A 75 -7.87 -3.87 12.24
CA GLN A 75 -6.44 -3.65 12.30
C GLN A 75 -5.86 -4.07 13.66
N LEU A 76 -4.79 -4.87 13.62
CA LEU A 76 -3.96 -5.15 14.78
C LEU A 76 -2.89 -4.06 14.93
N ARG A 77 -2.89 -3.36 16.07
CA ARG A 77 -1.89 -2.35 16.41
C ARG A 77 -0.88 -2.88 17.43
N ILE A 78 0.36 -3.07 17.00
CA ILE A 78 1.49 -3.42 17.88
C ILE A 78 2.25 -2.13 18.18
N GLU A 79 2.23 -1.71 19.44
CA GLU A 79 2.79 -0.43 19.87
C GLU A 79 3.84 -0.62 20.97
N ALA A 80 5.01 -0.03 20.77
CA ALA A 80 6.02 0.12 21.80
C ALA A 80 6.23 1.60 22.13
N ARG A 81 6.40 1.93 23.40
CA ARG A 81 6.70 3.31 23.81
C ARG A 81 8.13 3.71 23.46
N ASP A 82 9.09 2.87 23.85
CA ASP A 82 10.52 3.20 23.84
C ASP A 82 11.27 2.43 22.74
N ALA A 83 11.06 1.11 22.64
CA ALA A 83 11.75 0.28 21.66
C ALA A 83 10.86 -0.85 21.09
N LEU A 84 10.84 -0.97 19.77
CA LEU A 84 10.29 -2.13 19.06
C LEU A 84 11.39 -2.78 18.23
N ARG A 85 11.77 -4.02 18.56
CA ARG A 85 12.82 -4.76 17.86
C ARG A 85 12.30 -6.06 17.29
N LEU A 86 12.46 -6.23 15.98
CA LEU A 86 12.24 -7.49 15.28
C LEU A 86 13.59 -7.99 14.78
N GLY A 87 14.14 -9.00 15.45
CA GLY A 87 15.48 -9.52 15.18
C GLY A 87 15.59 -10.30 13.86
N PRO A 88 16.81 -10.56 13.36
CA PRO A 88 17.01 -11.44 12.22
C PRO A 88 16.43 -12.83 12.49
N GLY A 89 15.69 -13.39 11.54
CA GLY A 89 15.01 -14.69 11.67
C GLY A 89 13.61 -14.61 12.32
N ALA A 90 13.32 -13.53 13.04
CA ALA A 90 12.05 -13.35 13.73
C ALA A 90 10.96 -12.87 12.78
N ALA A 91 9.69 -13.10 13.14
CA ALA A 91 8.58 -12.74 12.27
C ALA A 91 7.33 -12.20 12.97
N ILE A 92 6.61 -11.32 12.28
CA ILE A 92 5.22 -10.96 12.56
C ILE A 92 4.40 -11.34 11.33
N ARG A 93 3.45 -12.27 11.46
CA ARG A 93 2.70 -12.84 10.34
C ARG A 93 1.20 -12.66 10.54
N ALA A 94 0.55 -12.04 9.56
CA ALA A 94 -0.90 -11.98 9.42
C ALA A 94 -1.33 -12.47 8.03
N ASP A 95 -0.63 -13.48 7.51
CA ASP A 95 -0.89 -14.05 6.19
C ASP A 95 -2.23 -14.79 6.16
N GLY A 96 -3.08 -14.50 5.18
CA GLY A 96 -4.44 -15.04 5.11
C GLY A 96 -5.35 -14.63 6.26
N ALA A 97 -4.93 -13.67 7.09
CA ALA A 97 -5.66 -13.29 8.28
C ALA A 97 -6.77 -12.28 8.02
N GLY A 98 -6.94 -11.80 6.79
CA GLY A 98 -7.92 -10.78 6.41
C GLY A 98 -9.31 -11.34 6.10
N TYR A 99 -9.96 -10.79 5.07
CA TYR A 99 -11.27 -11.28 4.66
C TYR A 99 -11.18 -12.70 4.08
N GLY A 100 -12.17 -13.52 4.42
CA GLY A 100 -12.33 -14.85 3.84
C GLY A 100 -12.76 -14.82 2.36
N PRO A 101 -12.96 -16.00 1.75
CA PRO A 101 -13.44 -16.14 0.37
C PRO A 101 -14.73 -15.35 0.14
N ASP A 102 -14.86 -14.73 -1.04
CA ASP A 102 -16.01 -13.90 -1.45
C ASP A 102 -16.33 -12.71 -0.52
N ALA A 103 -15.47 -12.43 0.46
CA ALA A 103 -15.64 -11.36 1.42
C ALA A 103 -14.63 -10.24 1.21
N ARG A 104 -15.06 -9.01 1.50
CA ARG A 104 -14.30 -7.79 1.30
C ARG A 104 -14.83 -6.65 2.15
N HIS A 105 -14.02 -5.60 2.28
CA HIS A 105 -14.52 -4.33 2.80
C HIS A 105 -15.49 -3.69 1.78
N PRO A 106 -16.58 -3.01 2.22
CA PRO A 106 -17.59 -2.43 1.31
C PRO A 106 -17.05 -1.43 0.30
N SER A 107 -15.89 -0.81 0.57
CA SER A 107 -15.25 0.12 -0.37
C SER A 107 -14.48 -0.58 -1.49
N CYS A 108 -14.35 -1.90 -1.45
CA CYS A 108 -13.70 -2.70 -2.48
C CYS A 108 -14.76 -3.26 -3.42
N SER A 109 -14.50 -3.27 -4.73
CA SER A 109 -15.35 -3.99 -5.69
C SER A 109 -15.29 -5.51 -5.43
N ASP A 110 -16.36 -6.25 -5.77
CA ASP A 110 -16.29 -7.72 -5.81
C ASP A 110 -15.37 -8.20 -6.93
N GLY A 111 -15.08 -7.33 -7.90
CA GLY A 111 -14.37 -7.66 -9.11
C GLY A 111 -15.18 -8.57 -10.04
N GLY A 112 -16.28 -9.17 -9.59
CA GLY A 112 -17.01 -10.23 -10.29
C GLY A 112 -16.48 -11.64 -10.01
N ALA A 113 -17.20 -12.64 -10.53
CA ALA A 113 -16.90 -14.05 -10.26
C ALA A 113 -15.48 -14.46 -10.71
N ARG A 114 -14.82 -15.29 -9.90
CA ARG A 114 -13.48 -15.89 -10.13
C ARG A 114 -12.29 -14.92 -10.09
N ASN A 115 -12.53 -13.67 -9.71
CA ASN A 115 -11.48 -12.67 -9.61
C ASN A 115 -10.76 -12.71 -8.26
N GLY A 116 -9.50 -12.26 -8.24
CA GLY A 116 -8.79 -12.07 -6.99
C GLY A 116 -9.30 -10.86 -6.23
N GLY A 117 -8.94 -10.77 -4.95
CA GLY A 117 -9.28 -9.61 -4.12
C GLY A 117 -8.66 -8.32 -4.68
N LEU A 118 -9.41 -7.21 -4.68
CA LEU A 118 -8.98 -5.92 -5.22
C LEU A 118 -8.55 -4.95 -4.10
N HIS A 119 -7.24 -4.78 -3.90
CA HIS A 119 -6.65 -3.87 -2.89
C HIS A 119 -5.45 -3.15 -3.51
N GLY A 120 -5.37 -1.81 -3.40
CA GLY A 120 -4.31 -0.98 -4.00
C GLY A 120 -4.24 -0.93 -5.53
N GLY A 121 -4.79 -1.92 -6.24
CA GLY A 121 -4.78 -1.95 -7.69
C GLY A 121 -5.70 -3.00 -8.30
N GLY A 122 -6.04 -2.80 -9.57
CA GLY A 122 -7.05 -3.57 -10.31
C GLY A 122 -7.65 -2.76 -11.46
N PRO A 123 -8.82 -3.16 -11.99
CA PRO A 123 -9.54 -2.37 -12.98
C PRO A 123 -9.85 -0.96 -12.44
N ALA A 124 -9.89 0.04 -13.32
CA ALA A 124 -10.12 1.44 -12.94
C ALA A 124 -11.35 1.59 -12.03
N GLY A 125 -11.19 2.27 -10.90
CA GLY A 125 -12.25 2.55 -9.93
C GLY A 125 -12.68 1.37 -9.05
N GLN A 126 -12.04 0.20 -9.15
CA GLN A 126 -12.49 -1.01 -8.46
C GLN A 126 -11.68 -1.40 -7.22
N SER A 127 -10.47 -0.84 -7.03
CA SER A 127 -9.64 -1.15 -5.86
C SER A 127 -10.00 -0.30 -4.65
N CYS A 128 -9.53 -0.71 -3.48
CA CYS A 128 -9.69 0.00 -2.22
C CYS A 128 -8.35 0.07 -1.47
N GLY A 129 -8.32 0.77 -0.34
CA GLY A 129 -7.15 0.86 0.54
C GLY A 129 -6.37 2.14 0.33
N ASP A 130 -6.38 2.99 1.36
CA ASP A 130 -5.64 4.26 1.37
C ASP A 130 -4.13 4.00 1.20
N TYR A 131 -3.49 4.68 0.24
CA TYR A 131 -2.08 4.47 -0.07
C TYR A 131 -1.12 5.12 0.94
N GLU A 132 -1.54 6.18 1.64
CA GLU A 132 -0.73 6.86 2.66
C GLU A 132 -0.94 6.27 4.04
N TRP A 133 -2.16 5.84 4.34
CA TRP A 133 -2.54 5.31 5.66
C TRP A 133 -3.35 4.01 5.53
N PRO A 134 -2.72 2.90 5.09
CA PRO A 134 -3.40 1.64 4.82
C PRO A 134 -3.81 0.97 6.14
N VAL A 135 -5.11 0.74 6.30
CA VAL A 135 -5.69 0.11 7.50
C VAL A 135 -6.64 -1.04 7.21
N LEU A 136 -6.90 -1.31 5.93
CA LEU A 136 -7.87 -2.33 5.54
C LEU A 136 -7.21 -3.71 5.48
N ALA A 137 -7.90 -4.70 6.03
CA ALA A 137 -7.58 -6.09 5.74
C ALA A 137 -7.82 -6.38 4.24
N GLY A 138 -6.99 -7.24 3.67
CA GLY A 138 -7.06 -7.63 2.28
C GLY A 138 -8.37 -8.37 1.97
N PRO A 139 -9.06 -8.05 0.87
CA PRO A 139 -10.20 -8.82 0.38
C PRO A 139 -9.81 -10.24 0.00
N GLY A 140 -10.73 -11.18 0.21
CA GLY A 140 -10.59 -12.54 -0.29
C GLY A 140 -10.84 -12.61 -1.80
N GLY A 141 -10.34 -13.66 -2.42
CA GLY A 141 -10.66 -14.00 -3.80
C GLY A 141 -12.08 -14.53 -3.94
N SER A 142 -12.67 -14.32 -5.11
CA SER A 142 -13.97 -14.87 -5.47
C SER A 142 -13.89 -16.37 -5.73
N SER A 143 -14.87 -17.09 -5.22
CA SER A 143 -15.01 -18.53 -5.37
C SER A 143 -15.34 -18.91 -6.81
N GLY A 144 -14.68 -19.98 -7.26
CA GLY A 144 -15.04 -20.69 -8.48
C GLY A 144 -15.90 -21.90 -8.12
N GLN A 145 -15.45 -23.10 -8.51
CA GLN A 145 -16.00 -24.35 -7.97
C GLN A 145 -15.57 -24.62 -6.51
N HIS A 146 -14.52 -23.93 -6.05
CA HIS A 146 -14.00 -24.02 -4.69
C HIS A 146 -13.91 -22.63 -4.06
N ALA A 147 -13.65 -22.61 -2.77
CA ALA A 147 -13.37 -21.37 -2.04
C ALA A 147 -12.17 -20.64 -2.65
N GLY A 148 -12.34 -19.32 -2.86
CA GLY A 148 -11.24 -18.41 -3.13
C GLY A 148 -10.22 -18.35 -1.99
N GLY A 149 -9.10 -17.67 -2.24
CA GLY A 149 -8.07 -17.45 -1.22
C GLY A 149 -8.47 -16.37 -0.22
N ALA A 150 -8.09 -16.52 1.05
CA ALA A 150 -8.27 -15.47 2.05
C ALA A 150 -7.29 -14.31 1.82
N GLY A 151 -7.70 -13.07 2.06
CA GLY A 151 -6.80 -11.91 2.00
C GLY A 151 -5.88 -11.81 3.21
N GLY A 152 -4.84 -10.99 3.12
CA GLY A 152 -3.92 -10.73 4.22
C GLY A 152 -4.51 -9.84 5.31
N GLY A 153 -4.01 -9.93 6.55
CA GLY A 153 -4.48 -9.12 7.68
C GLY A 153 -4.06 -7.65 7.60
N SER A 154 -4.49 -6.83 8.56
CA SER A 154 -4.00 -5.45 8.71
C SER A 154 -3.16 -5.31 9.98
N VAL A 155 -1.91 -4.88 9.83
CA VAL A 155 -0.95 -4.70 10.92
C VAL A 155 -0.41 -3.27 10.93
N THR A 156 -0.47 -2.61 12.08
CA THR A 156 0.23 -1.36 12.34
C THR A 156 1.30 -1.56 13.41
N LEU A 157 2.52 -1.12 13.11
CA LEU A 157 3.63 -1.07 14.07
C LEU A 157 3.86 0.37 14.48
N VAL A 158 3.84 0.67 15.78
CA VAL A 158 4.04 2.03 16.30
C VAL A 158 5.17 2.06 17.32
N CYS A 159 6.13 2.98 17.14
CA CYS A 159 7.16 3.32 18.11
C CYS A 159 7.58 4.79 17.93
N ASN A 160 6.71 5.70 18.33
CA ASN A 160 6.87 7.14 18.09
C ASN A 160 6.49 8.04 19.29
N ALA A 161 6.45 7.47 20.51
CA ALA A 161 6.01 8.21 21.70
C ALA A 161 6.93 9.40 22.04
N THR A 162 8.23 9.27 21.78
CA THR A 162 9.25 10.30 22.01
C THR A 162 10.19 10.40 20.81
N GLU A 163 11.01 11.45 20.75
CA GLU A 163 12.09 11.57 19.74
C GLU A 163 13.18 10.51 19.91
N SER A 164 13.30 9.93 21.11
CA SER A 164 14.20 8.83 21.43
C SER A 164 13.63 7.44 21.13
N SER A 165 12.35 7.32 20.78
CA SER A 165 11.75 6.02 20.47
C SER A 165 12.40 5.39 19.24
N VAL A 166 12.80 4.12 19.34
CA VAL A 166 13.53 3.40 18.28
C VAL A 166 12.75 2.19 17.80
N MET A 167 12.66 2.02 16.48
CA MET A 167 12.15 0.83 15.83
C MET A 167 13.24 0.20 14.97
N GLU A 168 13.58 -1.06 15.25
CA GLU A 168 14.56 -1.84 14.49
C GLU A 168 13.87 -3.07 13.89
N LEU A 169 13.77 -3.11 12.55
CA LEU A 169 13.12 -4.21 11.83
C LEU A 169 14.15 -4.95 10.98
N ASN A 170 14.73 -6.02 11.54
CA ASN A 170 15.69 -6.92 10.87
C ASN A 170 15.07 -8.28 10.47
N GLY A 171 13.90 -8.62 11.00
CA GLY A 171 13.15 -9.82 10.65
C GLY A 171 12.11 -9.60 9.54
N THR A 172 11.07 -10.44 9.50
CA THR A 172 10.02 -10.37 8.48
C THR A 172 8.69 -9.93 9.06
N VAL A 173 8.01 -8.98 8.41
CA VAL A 173 6.60 -8.68 8.67
C VAL A 173 5.82 -9.00 7.41
N SER A 174 4.84 -9.90 7.50
CA SER A 174 4.04 -10.34 6.35
C SER A 174 2.54 -10.23 6.62
N VAL A 175 1.84 -9.68 5.63
CA VAL A 175 0.38 -9.58 5.56
C VAL A 175 -0.09 -10.10 4.21
N ASP A 176 0.41 -11.25 3.79
CA ASP A 176 0.20 -11.79 2.45
C ASP A 176 -1.18 -12.44 2.30
N GLY A 177 -1.75 -12.37 1.10
CA GLY A 177 -2.94 -13.13 0.73
C GLY A 177 -2.63 -14.63 0.60
N GLN A 178 -3.68 -15.44 0.55
CA GLN A 178 -3.58 -16.88 0.35
C GLN A 178 -4.06 -17.28 -1.04
N SER A 179 -3.48 -18.35 -1.58
CA SER A 179 -3.83 -18.83 -2.91
C SER A 179 -5.26 -19.37 -2.95
N GLY A 180 -5.92 -19.19 -4.08
CA GLY A 180 -7.18 -19.86 -4.37
C GLY A 180 -7.00 -21.38 -4.47
N ARG A 181 -8.07 -22.15 -4.24
CA ARG A 181 -8.01 -23.61 -4.36
C ARG A 181 -8.07 -24.07 -5.82
N ALA A 182 -7.20 -25.02 -6.13
CA ALA A 182 -7.16 -25.68 -7.44
C ALA A 182 -8.39 -26.54 -7.64
N TYR A 183 -8.81 -26.64 -8.89
CA TYR A 183 -9.55 -27.80 -9.34
C TYR A 183 -8.59 -29.00 -9.48
N THR A 184 -9.05 -30.24 -9.31
CA THR A 184 -8.17 -31.43 -9.35
C THR A 184 -8.58 -32.50 -10.37
N SER A 185 -9.69 -32.36 -11.13
CA SER A 185 -10.11 -33.39 -12.10
C SER A 185 -11.14 -32.93 -13.16
N GLY A 186 -10.74 -32.54 -14.39
CA GLY A 186 -11.67 -32.19 -15.52
C GLY A 186 -11.73 -30.70 -15.95
N SER A 187 -12.86 -30.25 -16.52
CA SER A 187 -13.11 -28.88 -17.07
C SER A 187 -13.68 -27.85 -16.08
N GLY A 188 -13.26 -27.89 -14.80
CA GLY A 188 -13.75 -27.00 -13.74
C GLY A 188 -13.11 -25.61 -13.73
N SER A 189 -13.80 -24.63 -13.12
CA SER A 189 -13.32 -23.24 -13.03
C SER A 189 -12.49 -22.98 -11.78
N ALA A 190 -11.33 -22.34 -11.94
CA ALA A 190 -10.44 -21.93 -10.85
C ALA A 190 -11.06 -20.87 -9.94
N SER A 191 -10.56 -20.81 -8.70
CA SER A 191 -10.92 -19.79 -7.71
C SER A 191 -9.85 -18.70 -7.65
N GLY A 192 -10.27 -17.46 -7.38
CA GLY A 192 -9.36 -16.31 -7.25
C GLY A 192 -8.50 -16.39 -6.00
N GLY A 193 -7.31 -15.78 -6.03
CA GLY A 193 -6.45 -15.63 -4.86
C GLY A 193 -6.81 -14.42 -4.01
N GLY A 194 -6.45 -14.46 -2.73
CA GLY A 194 -6.65 -13.33 -1.82
C GLY A 194 -5.63 -12.22 -2.07
N ALA A 195 -6.04 -10.98 -1.83
CA ALA A 195 -5.13 -9.83 -1.92
C ALA A 195 -4.22 -9.75 -0.69
N GLY A 196 -3.08 -9.06 -0.83
CA GLY A 196 -2.30 -8.65 0.33
C GLY A 196 -3.10 -7.68 1.21
N GLY A 197 -2.82 -7.70 2.50
CA GLY A 197 -3.42 -6.80 3.48
C GLY A 197 -2.76 -5.43 3.55
N SER A 198 -2.93 -4.76 4.68
CA SER A 198 -2.35 -3.44 4.95
C SER A 198 -1.24 -3.55 5.98
N LEU A 199 -0.08 -2.97 5.67
CA LEU A 199 1.01 -2.82 6.62
C LEU A 199 1.34 -1.33 6.78
N LEU A 200 1.24 -0.82 8.02
CA LEU A 200 1.60 0.54 8.38
C LEU A 200 2.69 0.52 9.45
N VAL A 201 3.77 1.26 9.22
CA VAL A 201 4.81 1.50 10.24
C VAL A 201 4.69 2.94 10.71
N VAL A 202 4.94 3.25 11.98
CA VAL A 202 5.02 4.65 12.47
C VAL A 202 6.13 4.70 13.50
N ALA A 203 7.26 5.32 13.17
CA ALA A 203 8.45 5.32 14.02
C ALA A 203 9.05 6.73 14.18
N SER A 204 9.60 7.06 15.34
CA SER A 204 10.43 8.26 15.48
C SER A 204 11.81 8.06 14.85
N ARG A 205 12.40 6.88 15.03
CA ARG A 205 13.66 6.46 14.42
C ARG A 205 13.49 5.04 13.91
N LEU A 206 13.64 4.83 12.61
CA LEU A 206 13.49 3.53 11.97
C LEU A 206 14.83 3.05 11.41
N SER A 207 15.20 1.82 11.72
CA SER A 207 16.38 1.15 11.18
C SER A 207 16.07 -0.33 10.89
N GLY A 208 17.04 -1.00 10.28
CA GLY A 208 17.02 -2.45 10.09
C GLY A 208 16.76 -2.91 8.66
N THR A 209 17.28 -4.09 8.34
CA THR A 209 17.38 -4.66 6.98
C THR A 209 16.33 -5.72 6.69
N GLY A 210 15.29 -5.78 7.51
CA GLY A 210 14.23 -6.78 7.44
C GLY A 210 13.34 -6.63 6.21
N THR A 211 12.45 -7.59 6.03
CA THR A 211 11.49 -7.64 4.91
C THR A 211 10.10 -7.28 5.38
N LEU A 212 9.44 -6.39 4.64
CA LEU A 212 8.04 -6.06 4.82
C LEU A 212 7.28 -6.52 3.58
N SER A 213 6.26 -7.35 3.77
CA SER A 213 5.54 -8.05 2.71
C SER A 213 4.04 -7.84 2.87
N ALA A 214 3.41 -7.36 1.82
CA ALA A 214 1.96 -7.27 1.69
C ALA A 214 1.65 -7.66 0.25
N THR A 215 1.55 -8.96 -0.01
CA THR A 215 1.58 -9.52 -1.37
C THR A 215 0.31 -10.31 -1.64
N ALA A 216 -0.21 -10.23 -2.86
CA ALA A 216 -1.33 -11.06 -3.26
C ALA A 216 -0.85 -12.44 -3.69
N ALA A 217 -1.73 -13.42 -3.52
CA ALA A 217 -1.46 -14.80 -3.88
C ALA A 217 -2.23 -15.20 -5.14
N PRO A 218 -1.74 -16.17 -5.91
CA PRO A 218 -2.35 -16.57 -7.18
C PRO A 218 -3.68 -17.33 -7.01
N GLY A 219 -4.53 -17.27 -8.03
CA GLY A 219 -5.56 -18.28 -8.25
C GLY A 219 -4.96 -19.61 -8.74
N ARG A 220 -5.73 -20.72 -8.76
CA ARG A 220 -5.18 -22.05 -9.12
C ARG A 220 -6.09 -22.85 -10.07
N THR A 221 -5.57 -23.29 -11.23
CA THR A 221 -6.23 -24.15 -12.24
C THR A 221 -5.65 -25.58 -12.26
N ALA A 222 -6.38 -26.56 -12.80
CA ALA A 222 -6.04 -28.00 -12.77
C ALA A 222 -5.32 -28.56 -14.02
N THR A 223 -5.49 -27.93 -15.18
CA THR A 223 -5.19 -28.59 -16.47
C THR A 223 -3.98 -27.97 -17.19
N ASP A 224 -2.99 -28.84 -17.40
CA ASP A 224 -1.81 -28.81 -18.29
C ASP A 224 -0.64 -27.82 -18.09
N PRO A 225 0.61 -28.32 -17.97
CA PRO A 225 1.83 -27.53 -17.76
C PRO A 225 2.26 -26.67 -18.96
N THR A 226 1.60 -26.78 -20.11
CA THR A 226 1.94 -26.06 -21.36
C THR A 226 0.94 -24.95 -21.74
N THR A 227 -0.17 -24.84 -21.02
CA THR A 227 -0.99 -23.61 -20.91
C THR A 227 -1.05 -23.10 -19.47
N ALA A 228 -0.35 -23.78 -18.55
CA ALA A 228 -0.04 -23.34 -17.20
C ALA A 228 0.82 -22.07 -17.24
N THR A 229 0.17 -20.93 -17.22
CA THR A 229 0.73 -19.83 -16.44
C THR A 229 0.42 -20.13 -14.99
N ALA A 230 1.29 -20.96 -14.39
CA ALA A 230 1.58 -20.85 -12.98
C ALA A 230 1.61 -19.35 -12.67
N GLY A 231 0.70 -18.84 -11.83
CA GLY A 231 0.86 -17.49 -11.30
C GLY A 231 1.97 -17.57 -10.27
N PRO A 232 3.20 -17.08 -10.54
CA PRO A 232 4.28 -17.22 -9.59
C PRO A 232 4.53 -15.87 -8.92
N ALA A 233 4.73 -15.93 -7.60
CA ALA A 233 5.01 -14.82 -6.71
C ALA A 233 3.82 -13.82 -6.63
N ALA A 234 3.28 -13.53 -5.46
CA ALA A 234 3.76 -12.40 -4.67
C ALA A 234 4.18 -11.23 -5.56
N ALA A 235 3.63 -10.02 -5.38
CA ALA A 235 4.52 -8.87 -5.54
C ALA A 235 5.78 -9.27 -4.74
N SER A 236 6.94 -9.46 -5.38
CA SER A 236 8.13 -9.75 -4.57
C SER A 236 8.18 -8.61 -3.54
N PRO A 237 8.54 -8.86 -2.27
CA PRO A 237 8.71 -7.77 -1.32
C PRO A 237 9.46 -6.69 -2.08
N SER A 238 8.90 -5.48 -2.17
CA SER A 238 9.68 -4.33 -2.59
C SER A 238 10.94 -4.45 -1.78
N THR A 239 12.01 -4.97 -2.39
CA THR A 239 13.20 -5.36 -1.65
C THR A 239 13.80 -3.99 -1.44
N PRO A 240 13.68 -3.38 -0.25
CA PRO A 240 14.27 -2.09 -0.09
C PRO A 240 15.76 -2.42 -0.13
N THR A 241 16.41 -2.10 -1.24
CA THR A 241 17.85 -2.14 -1.29
C THR A 241 18.31 -1.03 -0.33
N ARG A 242 18.53 -1.48 0.92
CA ARG A 242 19.01 -0.75 2.09
C ARG A 242 17.98 0.16 2.79
N PRO A 243 17.68 -0.07 4.09
CA PRO A 243 17.62 1.04 5.03
C PRO A 243 18.90 1.88 4.90
N ARG A 244 18.81 3.08 4.32
CA ARG A 244 19.94 4.01 4.44
C ARG A 244 19.96 4.51 5.89
N ALA A 245 21.13 4.44 6.50
CA ALA A 245 21.34 4.73 7.91
C ALA A 245 20.82 6.12 8.32
N ALA A 246 20.22 6.17 9.51
CA ALA A 246 19.89 7.37 10.29
C ALA A 246 19.12 8.46 9.53
N SER A 247 17.81 8.29 9.38
CA SER A 247 16.88 9.39 9.14
C SER A 247 15.56 9.12 9.87
N PRO A 248 14.88 10.13 10.42
CA PRO A 248 13.57 9.96 11.07
C PRO A 248 12.51 9.68 10.01
N SER A 249 12.38 8.44 9.55
CA SER A 249 11.31 8.03 8.65
C SER A 249 10.07 7.63 9.44
N ARG A 250 8.95 8.29 9.13
CA ARG A 250 7.64 8.08 9.74
C ARG A 250 6.73 7.52 8.65
N ALA A 251 6.59 6.21 8.65
CA ALA A 251 5.66 5.43 7.83
C ALA A 251 6.16 4.81 6.52
N ARG A 252 5.83 3.51 6.44
CA ARG A 252 5.97 2.59 5.32
C ARG A 252 4.63 1.92 5.13
N CYS A 253 4.10 1.99 3.92
CA CYS A 253 2.76 1.55 3.58
C CYS A 253 2.82 0.68 2.33
N GLY A 254 2.61 -0.63 2.46
CA GLY A 254 2.63 -1.58 1.34
C GLY A 254 1.23 -2.02 0.94
N LEU A 255 0.86 -1.90 -0.34
CA LEU A 255 -0.37 -2.45 -0.91
C LEU A 255 -0.04 -3.38 -2.07
N ALA A 256 -0.59 -4.60 -2.04
CA ALA A 256 -0.47 -5.52 -3.15
C ALA A 256 -1.69 -5.56 -4.06
N PRO A 257 -1.44 -5.64 -5.38
CA PRO A 257 -2.45 -5.73 -6.42
C PRO A 257 -3.23 -7.04 -6.37
N ALA A 258 -4.42 -7.06 -6.97
CA ALA A 258 -5.20 -8.27 -7.19
C ALA A 258 -4.48 -9.34 -8.04
N ALA A 259 -4.75 -10.61 -7.75
CA ALA A 259 -4.34 -11.73 -8.61
C ALA A 259 -5.54 -12.29 -9.39
N TYR A 260 -5.58 -12.03 -10.70
CA TYR A 260 -6.65 -12.49 -11.59
C TYR A 260 -6.54 -13.99 -11.94
N GLY A 261 -7.69 -14.66 -12.11
CA GLY A 261 -7.77 -16.07 -12.47
C GLY A 261 -8.84 -16.36 -13.53
N SER A 262 -8.41 -16.44 -14.79
CA SER A 262 -8.95 -17.31 -15.86
C SER A 262 -8.16 -17.15 -17.18
N TRP A 263 -7.44 -16.02 -17.38
CA TRP A 263 -6.76 -15.69 -18.63
C TRP A 263 -5.46 -14.89 -18.38
N GLY A 264 -4.36 -15.55 -18.01
CA GLY A 264 -3.01 -14.96 -17.92
C GLY A 264 -2.65 -14.19 -16.64
N ALA A 265 -1.36 -13.87 -16.49
CA ALA A 265 -0.80 -13.14 -15.34
C ALA A 265 -1.22 -11.67 -15.39
N GLN A 266 -2.07 -11.28 -14.45
CA GLN A 266 -2.85 -10.06 -14.51
C GLN A 266 -2.94 -9.46 -13.10
N ALA A 267 -2.05 -8.51 -12.81
CA ALA A 267 -1.96 -7.76 -11.57
C ALA A 267 -1.48 -6.32 -11.86
N ALA A 268 -2.00 -5.35 -11.10
CA ALA A 268 -1.43 -4.01 -11.06
C ALA A 268 -0.05 -4.02 -10.38
N ALA A 269 0.69 -2.91 -10.38
CA ALA A 269 1.93 -2.82 -9.61
C ALA A 269 1.63 -2.64 -8.11
N GLY A 270 2.55 -3.10 -7.25
CA GLY A 270 2.50 -2.83 -5.81
C GLY A 270 2.86 -1.37 -5.51
N THR A 271 2.46 -0.89 -4.33
CA THR A 271 2.72 0.49 -3.88
C THR A 271 3.45 0.50 -2.54
N VAL A 272 4.50 1.33 -2.43
CA VAL A 272 5.14 1.68 -1.16
C VAL A 272 5.17 3.20 -0.98
N TYR A 273 4.51 3.71 0.05
CA TYR A 273 4.59 5.11 0.43
C TYR A 273 5.55 5.33 1.61
N TRP A 274 6.34 6.38 1.50
CA TRP A 274 7.33 6.82 2.47
C TRP A 274 7.10 8.28 2.83
N CYS A 275 7.18 8.54 4.13
CA CYS A 275 7.07 9.88 4.69
C CYS A 275 8.35 10.17 5.49
N ASP A 276 9.28 10.81 4.79
CA ASP A 276 10.63 11.09 5.27
C ASP A 276 10.68 12.44 5.97
N GLY A 277 11.14 12.44 7.23
CA GLY A 277 11.15 13.63 8.07
C GLY A 277 9.75 14.06 8.51
N ARG A 278 9.69 15.15 9.28
CA ARG A 278 8.44 15.72 9.79
C ARG A 278 8.39 17.20 9.45
N ALA A 279 7.39 17.60 8.67
CA ALA A 279 7.06 19.00 8.46
C ALA A 279 6.61 19.64 9.78
N SER A 280 6.93 20.92 9.94
CA SER A 280 6.38 21.70 11.04
C SER A 280 4.85 21.78 10.94
N GLU A 281 4.19 22.11 12.05
CA GLU A 281 2.76 22.32 12.08
C GLU A 281 2.30 23.43 11.12
N SER A 282 3.07 24.52 11.07
CA SER A 282 2.83 25.64 10.18
C SER A 282 2.98 25.27 8.71
N GLU A 283 3.99 24.46 8.35
CA GLU A 283 4.18 24.00 6.97
C GLU A 283 3.05 23.06 6.54
N ALA A 284 2.72 22.06 7.37
CA ALA A 284 1.64 21.14 7.07
C ALA A 284 0.27 21.84 7.00
N ALA A 285 0.05 22.87 7.83
CA ALA A 285 -1.18 23.67 7.78
C ALA A 285 -1.34 24.46 6.47
N LEU A 286 -0.24 24.89 5.84
CA LEU A 286 -0.27 25.55 4.53
C LEU A 286 -0.60 24.56 3.40
N GLU A 287 -0.29 23.28 3.59
CA GLU A 287 -0.58 22.20 2.63
C GLU A 287 -1.96 21.57 2.86
N GLY A 288 -2.58 21.84 4.01
CA GLY A 288 -3.94 21.43 4.33
C GLY A 288 -4.15 19.91 4.20
N GLU A 289 -5.14 19.51 3.41
CA GLU A 289 -5.46 18.10 3.19
C GLU A 289 -4.39 17.30 2.43
N ALA A 290 -3.42 17.95 1.76
CA ALA A 290 -2.36 17.26 1.03
C ALA A 290 -1.29 16.63 1.95
N ASN A 291 -1.20 17.08 3.20
CA ASN A 291 -0.16 16.64 4.13
C ASN A 291 -0.67 16.50 5.57
N VAL A 292 -1.77 15.77 5.73
CA VAL A 292 -2.39 15.50 7.04
C VAL A 292 -1.44 14.77 7.99
N HIS A 293 -0.47 14.03 7.45
CA HIS A 293 0.51 13.26 8.22
C HIS A 293 1.80 14.04 8.57
N ARG A 294 1.89 15.32 8.16
CA ARG A 294 3.07 16.20 8.38
C ARG A 294 4.37 15.59 7.88
N CYS A 295 4.34 15.00 6.71
CA CYS A 295 5.50 14.46 6.01
C CYS A 295 6.41 15.57 5.54
N GLY A 296 7.72 15.42 5.78
CA GLY A 296 8.71 16.36 5.23
C GLY A 296 8.88 16.15 3.72
N VAL A 297 9.06 14.90 3.31
CA VAL A 297 9.13 14.47 1.90
C VAL A 297 8.26 13.23 1.73
N ARG A 298 7.41 13.24 0.71
CA ARG A 298 6.47 12.18 0.35
C ARG A 298 7.01 11.44 -0.86
N ARG A 299 7.61 10.27 -0.62
CA ARG A 299 8.11 9.39 -1.67
C ARG A 299 7.13 8.25 -1.90
N LEU A 300 6.82 7.98 -3.16
CA LEU A 300 5.97 6.89 -3.60
C LEU A 300 6.76 5.99 -4.54
N GLU A 301 6.83 4.70 -4.24
CA GLU A 301 7.50 3.70 -5.06
C GLU A 301 6.47 2.71 -5.60
N LEU A 302 6.45 2.53 -6.92
CA LEU A 302 5.56 1.60 -7.60
C LEU A 302 6.38 0.60 -8.38
N ASP A 303 6.13 -0.69 -8.20
CA ASP A 303 6.89 -1.72 -8.89
C ASP A 303 6.02 -2.93 -9.25
N ASN A 304 6.18 -3.40 -10.48
CA ASN A 304 5.55 -4.61 -10.99
C ASN A 304 6.56 -5.76 -11.14
N SER A 305 7.79 -5.60 -10.66
CA SER A 305 8.84 -6.62 -10.62
C SER A 305 9.11 -7.23 -12.01
N ASP A 306 9.26 -6.38 -13.03
CA ASP A 306 9.52 -6.78 -14.42
C ASP A 306 8.45 -7.68 -15.05
N ARG A 307 7.24 -7.68 -14.50
CA ARG A 307 6.10 -8.38 -15.09
C ARG A 307 5.63 -7.70 -16.36
N VAL A 308 4.98 -8.50 -17.21
CA VAL A 308 4.30 -8.02 -18.41
C VAL A 308 3.31 -6.93 -18.01
N LEU A 309 3.33 -5.82 -18.74
CA LEU A 309 2.38 -4.73 -18.56
C LEU A 309 0.95 -5.27 -18.68
N THR A 310 0.15 -5.06 -17.65
CA THR A 310 -1.25 -5.51 -17.60
C THR A 310 -2.16 -4.31 -17.81
N PRO A 311 -3.41 -4.47 -18.29
CA PRO A 311 -4.36 -3.36 -18.42
C PRO A 311 -4.89 -2.83 -17.06
N TYR A 312 -4.32 -3.27 -15.94
CA TYR A 312 -4.76 -2.90 -14.61
C TYR A 312 -3.92 -1.78 -14.02
N PHE A 313 -4.61 -0.92 -13.27
CA PHE A 313 -4.01 0.25 -12.67
C PHE A 313 -3.62 -0.02 -11.22
N THR A 314 -2.42 0.40 -10.86
CA THR A 314 -2.10 0.81 -9.49
C THR A 314 -2.88 2.09 -9.21
N GLN A 315 -3.73 2.06 -8.19
CA GLN A 315 -4.66 3.13 -7.91
C GLN A 315 -4.38 3.74 -6.54
N LEU A 316 -4.11 5.04 -6.53
CA LEU A 316 -3.96 5.81 -5.29
C LEU A 316 -5.34 6.14 -4.75
N GLN A 317 -5.92 5.21 -4.00
CA GLN A 317 -7.24 5.40 -3.40
C GLN A 317 -7.16 6.44 -2.28
N LEU A 318 -8.15 7.32 -2.26
CA LEU A 318 -8.23 8.44 -1.32
C LEU A 318 -9.42 8.28 -0.38
N PRO A 319 -9.33 8.76 0.86
CA PRO A 319 -10.50 8.88 1.71
C PRO A 319 -11.49 9.89 1.11
N ALA A 320 -12.77 9.68 1.35
CA ALA A 320 -13.86 10.41 0.66
C ALA A 320 -13.82 11.95 0.80
N TRP A 321 -13.15 12.48 1.83
CA TRP A 321 -13.00 13.91 2.07
C TRP A 321 -11.83 14.56 1.33
N ARG A 322 -10.84 13.78 0.87
CA ARG A 322 -9.61 14.31 0.27
C ARG A 322 -9.74 14.46 -1.24
N ARG A 323 -9.24 15.57 -1.78
CA ARG A 323 -9.23 15.87 -3.22
C ARG A 323 -7.84 16.20 -3.74
N LEU A 324 -6.89 16.50 -2.87
CA LEU A 324 -5.52 16.83 -3.23
C LEU A 324 -4.53 15.71 -2.89
N VAL A 325 -3.82 15.25 -3.91
CA VAL A 325 -2.71 14.30 -3.85
C VAL A 325 -1.45 15.02 -4.25
N GLU A 326 -0.41 14.88 -3.46
CA GLU A 326 0.90 15.41 -3.83
C GLU A 326 1.98 14.39 -3.47
N VAL A 327 2.84 14.10 -4.44
CA VAL A 327 3.96 13.16 -4.32
C VAL A 327 5.22 13.91 -4.69
N ASP A 328 6.13 14.09 -3.74
CA ASP A 328 7.37 14.85 -3.94
C ASP A 328 8.35 14.07 -4.82
N GLU A 329 8.43 12.76 -4.59
CA GLU A 329 9.29 11.84 -5.33
C GLU A 329 8.51 10.58 -5.74
N LEU A 330 8.36 10.36 -7.05
CA LEU A 330 7.75 9.15 -7.60
C LEU A 330 8.85 8.26 -8.18
N HIS A 331 8.96 7.03 -7.69
CA HIS A 331 9.88 6.02 -8.20
C HIS A 331 9.10 4.93 -8.92
N LEU A 332 9.43 4.70 -10.19
CA LEU A 332 8.75 3.72 -11.05
C LEU A 332 9.69 2.56 -11.41
N GLY A 333 9.32 1.38 -10.95
CA GLY A 333 9.73 0.10 -11.50
C GLY A 333 9.14 -0.11 -12.90
N SER A 334 9.48 -1.23 -13.52
CA SER A 334 9.06 -1.55 -14.89
C SER A 334 7.58 -1.93 -14.97
N GLY A 335 6.94 -1.55 -16.07
CA GLY A 335 5.59 -2.04 -16.40
C GLY A 335 4.50 -1.59 -15.42
N VAL A 336 4.57 -0.35 -14.91
CA VAL A 336 3.57 0.22 -14.00
C VAL A 336 2.52 1.00 -14.79
N GLN A 337 1.24 0.80 -14.49
CA GLN A 337 0.16 1.73 -14.89
C GLN A 337 -0.37 2.43 -13.65
N LEU A 338 -0.07 3.72 -13.49
CA LEU A 338 -0.53 4.52 -12.36
C LEU A 338 -1.79 5.30 -12.74
N ALA A 339 -2.81 5.22 -11.88
CA ALA A 339 -3.99 6.07 -11.97
C ALA A 339 -4.38 6.62 -10.59
N VAL A 340 -5.01 7.79 -10.60
CA VAL A 340 -5.72 8.31 -9.43
C VAL A 340 -7.19 8.43 -9.82
N PRO A 341 -8.14 7.90 -9.03
CA PRO A 341 -9.55 8.04 -9.35
C PRO A 341 -10.05 9.47 -9.11
N GLY A 342 -10.98 9.92 -9.97
CA GLY A 342 -11.80 11.09 -9.69
C GLY A 342 -12.76 10.83 -8.51
N PRO A 343 -13.35 11.89 -7.92
CA PRO A 343 -14.28 11.70 -6.83
C PRO A 343 -15.59 11.04 -7.33
N PRO A 344 -16.28 10.23 -6.51
CA PRO A 344 -17.50 9.52 -6.92
C PRO A 344 -18.64 10.45 -7.38
N VAL A 345 -18.59 11.71 -6.97
CA VAL A 345 -19.58 12.76 -7.26
C VAL A 345 -19.21 13.61 -8.48
N PHE A 346 -18.11 13.30 -9.18
CA PHE A 346 -17.75 14.01 -10.39
C PHE A 346 -18.81 13.80 -11.47
N ASP A 347 -19.32 14.91 -12.00
CA ASP A 347 -20.16 14.94 -13.18
C ASP A 347 -19.60 16.00 -14.13
N PRO A 348 -19.27 15.65 -15.39
CA PRO A 348 -18.61 16.58 -16.31
C PRO A 348 -19.48 17.78 -16.70
N VAL A 349 -20.79 17.74 -16.46
CA VAL A 349 -21.75 18.80 -16.80
C VAL A 349 -22.28 19.50 -15.54
N ALA A 350 -22.76 18.74 -14.57
CA ALA A 350 -23.40 19.25 -13.36
C ALA A 350 -22.40 19.68 -12.28
N MET A 351 -21.24 19.02 -12.18
CA MET A 351 -20.21 19.30 -11.17
C MET A 351 -18.80 19.31 -11.78
N PRO A 352 -18.54 20.11 -12.83
CA PRO A 352 -17.30 20.02 -13.61
C PRO A 352 -16.04 20.40 -12.84
N LEU A 353 -16.19 21.07 -11.70
CA LEU A 353 -15.09 21.51 -10.83
C LEU A 353 -14.77 20.52 -9.71
N ASN A 354 -15.64 19.55 -9.42
CA ASN A 354 -15.43 18.60 -8.34
C ASN A 354 -14.46 17.50 -8.77
N ARG A 355 -13.17 17.80 -8.69
CA ARG A 355 -12.09 17.00 -9.25
C ARG A 355 -11.05 16.63 -8.21
N THR A 356 -10.36 15.52 -8.44
CA THR A 356 -9.14 15.18 -7.71
C THR A 356 -7.96 15.90 -8.37
N ALA A 357 -7.23 16.72 -7.63
CA ALA A 357 -5.98 17.32 -8.06
C ALA A 357 -4.80 16.44 -7.63
N VAL A 358 -3.90 16.15 -8.58
CA VAL A 358 -2.72 15.31 -8.37
C VAL A 358 -1.50 16.12 -8.77
N VAL A 359 -0.52 16.24 -7.88
CA VAL A 359 0.74 16.91 -8.15
C VAL A 359 1.88 15.91 -8.02
N LEU A 360 2.60 15.70 -9.12
CA LEU A 360 3.75 14.82 -9.16
C LEU A 360 5.01 15.67 -9.29
N GLY A 361 5.90 15.51 -8.31
CA GLY A 361 7.23 16.10 -8.27
C GLY A 361 8.21 15.35 -9.15
N ASN A 362 9.34 14.95 -8.58
CA ASN A 362 10.40 14.30 -9.35
C ASN A 362 10.05 12.84 -9.67
N VAL A 363 10.03 12.47 -10.95
CA VAL A 363 9.79 11.11 -11.40
C VAL A 363 11.10 10.43 -11.78
N THR A 364 11.39 9.29 -11.15
CA THR A 364 12.63 8.52 -11.33
C THR A 364 12.34 7.02 -11.45
N GLY A 365 13.37 6.22 -11.69
CA GLY A 365 13.28 4.76 -11.74
C GLY A 365 13.60 4.19 -13.12
N VAL A 366 14.02 2.92 -13.13
CA VAL A 366 14.47 2.23 -14.35
C VAL A 366 13.31 1.92 -15.30
N GLY A 367 12.08 1.85 -14.78
CA GLY A 367 10.88 1.59 -15.55
C GLY A 367 10.15 2.84 -16.03
N SER A 368 10.73 4.04 -15.87
CA SER A 368 10.08 5.29 -16.31
C SER A 368 9.75 5.27 -17.81
N GLY A 369 10.52 4.56 -18.63
CA GLY A 369 10.28 4.43 -20.08
C GLY A 369 9.27 3.34 -20.49
N THR A 370 8.87 2.46 -19.57
CA THR A 370 7.90 1.38 -19.83
C THR A 370 6.62 1.51 -19.01
N SER A 371 6.55 2.52 -18.16
CA SER A 371 5.39 2.83 -17.33
C SER A 371 4.48 3.85 -17.98
N ALA A 372 3.23 3.90 -17.50
CA ALA A 372 2.19 4.81 -17.96
C ALA A 372 1.49 5.51 -16.79
N LEU A 373 1.20 6.79 -16.95
CA LEU A 373 0.36 7.59 -16.06
C LEU A 373 -0.97 7.86 -16.74
N HIS A 374 -2.06 7.53 -16.06
CA HIS A 374 -3.42 7.69 -16.56
C HIS A 374 -4.16 8.75 -15.75
N ALA A 375 -4.47 9.87 -16.40
CA ALA A 375 -5.40 10.86 -15.87
C ALA A 375 -6.82 10.42 -16.23
N LEU A 376 -7.53 9.88 -15.24
CA LEU A 376 -8.91 9.41 -15.39
C LEU A 376 -9.89 10.59 -15.35
N ALA A 377 -11.11 10.36 -15.83
CA ALA A 377 -12.20 11.35 -15.74
C ALA A 377 -12.33 11.92 -14.32
N GLY A 378 -12.52 13.24 -14.22
CA GLY A 378 -12.64 13.92 -12.93
C GLY A 378 -11.31 14.15 -12.20
N THR A 379 -10.17 13.93 -12.87
CA THR A 379 -8.85 14.27 -12.31
C THR A 379 -8.20 15.45 -13.03
N THR A 380 -7.35 16.16 -12.29
CA THR A 380 -6.40 17.13 -12.82
C THR A 380 -5.01 16.72 -12.36
N VAL A 381 -4.17 16.28 -13.28
CA VAL A 381 -2.81 15.82 -12.99
C VAL A 381 -1.82 16.89 -13.41
N SER A 382 -0.96 17.32 -12.49
CA SER A 382 0.06 18.33 -12.70
C SER A 382 1.44 17.74 -12.51
N LEU A 383 2.31 17.98 -13.48
CA LEU A 383 3.74 17.71 -13.38
C LEU A 383 4.41 19.03 -12.97
N ALA A 384 4.62 19.21 -11.66
CA ALA A 384 5.22 20.43 -11.14
C ALA A 384 6.33 20.03 -10.19
N GLY A 385 7.54 20.53 -10.43
CA GLY A 385 8.66 20.32 -9.53
C GLY A 385 8.31 20.86 -8.14
N LEU A 386 8.12 19.97 -7.19
CA LEU A 386 7.84 20.33 -5.81
C LEU A 386 9.16 20.70 -5.13
N ARG A 387 9.48 22.00 -5.05
CA ARG A 387 10.43 22.47 -4.03
C ARG A 387 9.65 22.76 -2.74
N PRO A 388 10.24 22.47 -1.56
CA PRO A 388 9.68 22.94 -0.29
C PRO A 388 9.49 24.46 -0.33
N GLY A 389 8.31 24.95 0.03
CA GLY A 389 8.04 26.38 0.22
C GLY A 389 7.53 27.17 -0.99
N VAL A 390 7.32 26.57 -2.17
CA VAL A 390 6.68 27.25 -3.32
C VAL A 390 5.47 26.44 -3.77
N ARG A 391 4.32 26.67 -3.14
CA ARG A 391 3.08 25.92 -3.41
C ARG A 391 1.86 26.84 -3.36
N ARG A 392 1.25 27.08 -4.52
CA ARG A 392 -0.19 27.32 -4.60
C ARG A 392 -0.72 26.42 -5.70
N VAL A 393 -1.58 25.50 -5.28
CA VAL A 393 -2.53 24.78 -6.14
C VAL A 393 -3.88 25.19 -5.58
N SER A 394 -4.57 26.10 -6.24
CA SER A 394 -5.95 26.39 -5.90
C SER A 394 -6.87 25.50 -6.73
N GLU A 395 -8.02 25.11 -6.18
CA GLU A 395 -9.15 24.51 -6.91
C GLU A 395 -9.54 25.34 -8.16
N ASN A 396 -9.13 26.63 -8.19
CA ASN A 396 -9.44 27.62 -9.22
C ASN A 396 -8.31 27.84 -10.25
N GLY A 397 -7.25 27.03 -10.27
CA GLY A 397 -6.31 26.99 -11.39
C GLY A 397 -5.15 28.01 -11.38
N GLU A 398 -4.80 28.60 -10.23
CA GLU A 398 -3.51 29.28 -10.11
C GLU A 398 -2.40 28.25 -9.84
N TRP A 399 -1.78 27.77 -10.92
CA TRP A 399 -0.64 26.85 -10.87
C TRP A 399 0.67 27.65 -10.89
N VAL A 400 1.52 27.45 -9.89
CA VAL A 400 2.89 28.03 -9.91
C VAL A 400 3.74 27.24 -10.89
N ARG A 401 4.07 27.90 -12.00
CA ARG A 401 4.80 27.35 -13.14
C ARG A 401 6.29 27.51 -12.90
N GLN A 402 7.01 26.42 -12.63
CA GLN A 402 8.48 26.43 -12.63
C GLN A 402 9.03 25.46 -13.69
N SER A 403 10.11 25.87 -14.36
CA SER A 403 10.83 25.06 -15.34
C SER A 403 11.50 23.86 -14.69
N GLN A 404 11.28 22.65 -15.22
CA GLN A 404 11.94 21.44 -14.76
C GLN A 404 12.16 20.45 -15.91
N GLU A 405 13.35 19.84 -15.94
CA GLU A 405 13.58 18.65 -16.76
C GLU A 405 12.98 17.43 -16.04
N GLN A 406 11.97 16.81 -16.63
CA GLN A 406 11.41 15.55 -16.14
C GLN A 406 11.79 14.40 -17.07
N ARG A 407 12.11 13.24 -16.50
CA ARG A 407 12.13 11.98 -17.27
C ARG A 407 10.70 11.49 -17.36
N VAL A 408 10.18 11.53 -18.57
CA VAL A 408 8.74 11.41 -18.75
C VAL A 408 8.31 9.97 -19.00
N VAL A 409 7.19 9.65 -18.36
CA VAL A 409 6.43 8.41 -18.41
C VAL A 409 5.40 8.53 -19.53
N SER A 410 5.03 7.45 -20.20
CA SER A 410 3.90 7.53 -21.15
C SER A 410 2.64 8.04 -20.42
N MET A 411 1.82 8.84 -21.10
CA MET A 411 0.65 9.48 -20.48
C MET A 411 -0.60 9.25 -21.30
N THR A 412 -1.68 8.94 -20.62
CA THR A 412 -3.03 8.89 -21.19
C THR A 412 -3.91 9.86 -20.44
N VAL A 413 -4.53 10.79 -21.16
CA VAL A 413 -5.50 11.75 -20.63
C VAL A 413 -6.86 11.37 -21.15
N GLU A 414 -7.71 10.82 -20.28
CA GLU A 414 -9.06 10.39 -20.66
C GLU A 414 -9.99 11.58 -20.88
N GLU A 415 -11.15 11.31 -21.49
CA GLU A 415 -12.20 12.30 -21.65
C GLU A 415 -12.57 12.90 -20.28
N HIS A 416 -12.74 14.22 -20.25
CA HIS A 416 -12.99 14.99 -19.03
C HIS A 416 -11.88 14.94 -17.97
N ALA A 417 -10.70 14.37 -18.25
CA ALA A 417 -9.51 14.54 -17.44
C ALA A 417 -8.72 15.79 -17.85
N ARG A 418 -7.84 16.27 -16.98
CA ARG A 418 -6.97 17.42 -17.25
C ARG A 418 -5.52 17.06 -16.96
N LEU A 419 -4.61 17.42 -17.86
CA LEU A 419 -3.16 17.36 -17.65
C LEU A 419 -2.58 18.78 -17.65
N VAL A 420 -1.77 19.10 -16.65
CA VAL A 420 -1.10 20.39 -16.49
C VAL A 420 0.40 20.17 -16.58
N LEU A 421 1.04 20.76 -17.58
CA LEU A 421 2.46 20.66 -17.86
C LEU A 421 3.22 21.89 -17.35
N PRO A 422 4.49 21.75 -16.93
CA PRO A 422 5.30 22.88 -16.52
C PRO A 422 5.67 23.77 -17.73
N GLN A 423 6.15 24.98 -17.46
CA GLN A 423 6.53 25.96 -18.49
C GLN A 423 7.66 25.47 -19.41
N SER A 424 8.57 24.67 -18.88
CA SER A 424 9.64 24.05 -19.63
C SER A 424 9.60 22.56 -19.32
N LEU A 425 9.35 21.76 -20.35
CA LEU A 425 9.28 20.31 -20.28
C LEU A 425 10.08 19.73 -21.45
N ILE A 426 10.93 18.76 -21.17
CA ILE A 426 11.67 18.01 -22.20
C ILE A 426 11.09 16.60 -22.24
N LEU A 427 10.46 16.25 -23.36
CA LEU A 427 9.91 14.92 -23.62
C LEU A 427 10.88 14.15 -24.54
N ARG A 428 11.22 12.91 -24.18
CA ARG A 428 12.03 12.02 -25.02
C ARG A 428 11.41 10.63 -25.05
N SER A 429 11.04 10.16 -26.24
CA SER A 429 10.51 8.80 -26.46
C SER A 429 9.25 8.48 -25.63
N VAL A 430 8.34 9.46 -25.52
CA VAL A 430 7.11 9.36 -24.71
C VAL A 430 5.91 9.24 -25.64
N ALA A 431 4.98 8.34 -25.33
CA ALA A 431 3.65 8.33 -25.92
C ALA A 431 2.72 9.20 -25.07
N LEU A 432 2.06 10.18 -25.69
CA LEU A 432 1.00 11.00 -25.08
C LEU A 432 -0.29 10.75 -25.85
N THR A 433 -1.28 10.14 -25.20
CA THR A 433 -2.62 9.92 -25.75
C THR A 433 -3.60 10.86 -25.08
N VAL A 434 -4.31 11.70 -25.84
CA VAL A 434 -5.18 12.76 -25.29
C VAL A 434 -6.60 12.63 -25.83
N ARG A 435 -7.56 12.49 -24.91
CA ARG A 435 -9.01 12.64 -25.14
C ARG A 435 -9.62 13.75 -24.28
N GLY A 436 -8.95 14.15 -23.21
CA GLY A 436 -9.32 15.28 -22.35
C GLY A 436 -8.54 16.56 -22.67
N ASP A 437 -8.38 17.41 -21.65
CA ASP A 437 -7.73 18.70 -21.80
C ASP A 437 -6.25 18.66 -21.37
N VAL A 438 -5.38 19.36 -22.10
CA VAL A 438 -3.98 19.59 -21.72
C VAL A 438 -3.72 21.09 -21.62
N PHE A 439 -3.12 21.53 -20.51
CA PHE A 439 -2.79 22.92 -20.21
C PHE A 439 -1.28 23.06 -19.94
N GLY A 440 -0.67 24.17 -20.36
CA GLY A 440 0.76 24.43 -20.15
C GLY A 440 1.69 23.91 -21.26
N GLY A 441 3.00 24.04 -21.07
CA GLY A 441 4.05 23.75 -22.06
C GLY A 441 4.61 24.99 -22.79
N PRO A 442 5.82 24.93 -23.37
CA PRO A 442 6.32 25.99 -24.24
C PRO A 442 5.45 26.09 -25.50
N VAL A 443 5.14 27.32 -25.93
CA VAL A 443 4.55 27.57 -27.25
C VAL A 443 5.52 26.95 -28.28
N PRO A 444 5.07 26.01 -29.14
CA PRO A 444 5.99 25.29 -30.01
C PRO A 444 6.54 26.24 -31.07
N VAL A 445 7.84 26.52 -31.01
CA VAL A 445 8.61 26.85 -32.20
C VAL A 445 9.09 25.49 -32.74
N ASP A 446 8.40 25.01 -33.78
CA ASP A 446 8.66 23.75 -34.52
C ASP A 446 8.46 22.41 -33.77
N ALA A 447 7.20 22.00 -33.60
CA ALA A 447 6.85 20.59 -33.45
C ALA A 447 6.31 20.07 -34.80
N ARG A 448 7.18 19.46 -35.61
CA ARG A 448 6.73 18.66 -36.76
C ARG A 448 6.04 17.40 -36.24
N ARG A 449 4.75 17.31 -36.58
CA ARG A 449 3.86 16.14 -36.59
C ARG A 449 3.24 15.73 -35.25
N VAL A 450 2.09 16.35 -34.96
CA VAL A 450 0.97 15.71 -34.26
C VAL A 450 0.17 14.97 -35.35
N GLU A 451 0.03 13.66 -35.28
CA GLU A 451 -0.97 12.96 -36.09
C GLU A 451 -2.31 13.00 -35.33
N LEU A 452 -3.32 13.57 -35.99
CA LEU A 452 -4.71 13.67 -35.55
C LEU A 452 -5.47 12.39 -35.85
#